data_AF-A0A183DBW7-F1
#
_entry.id   AF-A0A183DBW7-F1
#
_cell.length_a   1.000
_cell.length_b   1.000
_cell.length_c   1.000
_cell.angle_alpha   90.00
_cell.angle_beta   90.00
_cell.angle_gamma   90.00
#
_symmetry.space_group_name_H-M   'P 1'
#
loop_
_entity.id
_entity.type
_entity.pdbx_description
1 polymer ?
#
loop_
_entity_poly.entity_id
_entity_poly.type
_entity_poly.pdbx_seq_one_letter_code
_entity_poly.pdbx_strand_id
1 'polypeptide(L)'
;MCLRLFAVLNGAPGYLNILEALNSWQLVKELRNATGLPAATSFKHVTPAGAAIGTPLTAAESRSYMVSDLAISAKQPTLAAACARAKGQFYNSQRWHTQVLFEGN
;
A
#
# COMPACT_ATOMS: atom_id res chain seq x y z
N MET A 1 -30.83 -7.12 5.72
CA MET A 1 -29.54 -7.14 4.99
C MET A 1 -28.42 -7.05 6.00
N CYS A 2 -27.60 -8.10 6.15
CA CYS A 2 -26.42 -8.05 7.01
C CYS A 2 -25.30 -7.35 6.22
N LEU A 3 -24.94 -6.12 6.60
CA LEU A 3 -23.84 -5.38 6.00
C LEU A 3 -22.53 -6.11 6.31
N ARG A 4 -22.01 -6.84 5.31
CA ARG A 4 -20.71 -7.51 5.43
C ARG A 4 -19.61 -6.46 5.18
N LEU A 5 -18.91 -6.08 6.24
CA LEU A 5 -17.90 -5.02 6.24
C LEU A 5 -16.62 -5.40 5.47
N PHE A 6 -16.20 -6.67 5.56
CA PHE A 6 -15.10 -7.26 4.78
C PHE A 6 -15.30 -8.77 4.62
N ALA A 7 -14.58 -9.39 3.69
CA ALA A 7 -14.57 -10.83 3.48
C ALA A 7 -13.13 -11.34 3.41
N VAL A 8 -12.87 -12.49 4.02
CA VAL A 8 -11.58 -13.18 3.91
C VAL A 8 -11.61 -14.02 2.65
N LEU A 9 -10.76 -13.68 1.68
CA LEU A 9 -10.64 -14.42 0.42
C LEU A 9 -9.63 -15.57 0.54
N ASN A 10 -8.62 -15.43 1.40
CA ASN A 10 -7.58 -16.43 1.62
C ASN A 10 -6.99 -16.30 3.04
N GLY A 11 -6.59 -17.44 3.63
CA GLY A 11 -5.94 -17.49 4.95
C GLY A 11 -6.87 -17.22 6.14
N ALA A 12 -6.27 -16.93 7.29
CA ALA A 12 -6.97 -16.63 8.55
C ALA A 12 -6.33 -15.40 9.21
N PRO A 13 -6.92 -14.19 9.11
CA PRO A 13 -6.34 -12.99 9.69
C PRO A 13 -6.41 -13.01 11.21
N GLY A 14 -5.31 -12.67 11.87
CA GLY A 14 -5.29 -12.44 13.31
C GLY A 14 -5.88 -11.09 13.70
N TYR A 15 -6.07 -10.87 15.00
CA TYR A 15 -6.61 -9.63 15.56
C TYR A 15 -5.84 -8.38 15.10
N LEU A 16 -4.51 -8.41 15.18
CA LEU A 16 -3.66 -7.29 14.72
C LEU A 16 -3.80 -7.04 13.22
N ASN A 17 -3.94 -8.09 12.41
CA ASN A 17 -4.12 -7.93 10.96
C ASN A 17 -5.43 -7.23 10.63
N ILE A 18 -6.50 -7.52 11.37
CA ILE A 18 -7.79 -6.86 11.20
C ILE A 18 -7.67 -5.37 11.57
N LEU A 19 -7.00 -5.03 12.68
CA LEU A 19 -6.80 -3.64 13.07
C LEU A 19 -5.97 -2.86 12.05
N GLU A 20 -4.86 -3.43 11.57
CA GLU A 20 -4.04 -2.83 10.53
C GLU A 20 -4.84 -2.68 9.22
N ALA A 21 -5.64 -3.68 8.86
CA ALA A 21 -6.48 -3.66 7.68
C ALA A 21 -7.50 -2.52 7.69
N LEU A 22 -8.22 -2.35 8.81
CA LEU A 22 -9.25 -1.32 8.93
C LEU A 22 -8.66 0.10 8.91
N ASN A 23 -7.50 0.31 9.53
CA ASN A 23 -6.85 1.62 9.55
C ASN A 23 -6.22 1.97 8.19
N SER A 24 -5.53 1.01 7.58
CA SER A 24 -4.91 1.22 6.25
C SER A 24 -5.95 1.45 5.15
N TRP A 25 -7.09 0.77 5.20
CA TRP A 25 -8.19 1.00 4.27
C TRP A 25 -8.72 2.43 4.34
N GLN A 26 -8.97 2.96 5.54
CA GLN A 26 -9.45 4.33 5.72
C GLN A 26 -8.44 5.35 5.15
N LEU A 27 -7.15 5.19 5.46
CA LEU A 27 -6.10 6.07 4.97
C LEU A 27 -6.01 6.07 3.43
N VAL A 28 -6.01 4.88 2.81
CA VAL A 28 -5.94 4.77 1.34
C VAL A 28 -7.19 5.32 0.68
N LYS A 29 -8.36 5.09 1.26
CA LYS A 29 -9.63 5.62 0.76
C LYS A 29 -9.65 7.15 0.78
N GLU A 30 -9.21 7.77 1.87
CA GLU A 30 -9.10 9.22 1.97
C GLU A 30 -8.07 9.80 0.99
N LEU A 31 -6.90 9.16 0.86
CA LEU A 31 -5.88 9.55 -0.12
C LEU A 31 -6.39 9.47 -1.56
N ARG A 32 -7.09 8.39 -1.91
CA ARG A 32 -7.69 8.24 -3.24
C ARG A 32 -8.73 9.31 -3.50
N ASN A 33 -9.61 9.58 -2.53
CA ASN A 33 -10.66 10.59 -2.67
C ASN A 33 -10.09 12.01 -2.79
N ALA A 34 -9.03 12.31 -2.04
CA ALA A 34 -8.40 13.64 -2.06
C ALA A 34 -7.58 13.90 -3.33
N THR A 35 -6.96 12.87 -3.91
CA THR A 35 -6.01 13.03 -5.02
C THR A 35 -6.55 12.58 -6.38
N GLY A 36 -7.60 11.75 -6.40
CA GLY A 36 -8.08 11.10 -7.62
C GLY A 36 -7.10 10.07 -8.21
N LEU A 37 -6.02 9.75 -7.50
CA LEU A 37 -4.96 8.85 -7.95
C LEU A 37 -4.99 7.52 -7.19
N PRO A 38 -4.47 6.43 -7.77
CA PRO A 38 -4.24 5.18 -7.05
C PRO A 38 -3.35 5.45 -5.82
N ALA A 39 -3.71 4.91 -4.67
CA ALA A 39 -2.97 5.10 -3.42
C ALA A 39 -2.71 3.75 -2.74
N ALA A 40 -1.62 3.66 -2.00
CA ALA A 40 -1.24 2.48 -1.23
C ALA A 40 -0.56 2.88 0.08
N THR A 41 -0.63 2.02 1.07
CA THR A 41 0.05 2.19 2.35
C THR A 41 0.63 0.86 2.84
N SER A 42 1.66 0.95 3.68
CA SER A 42 2.25 -0.16 4.40
C SER A 42 2.14 0.14 5.89
N PHE A 43 1.47 -0.74 6.63
CA PHE A 43 1.31 -0.63 8.07
C PHE A 43 2.24 -1.59 8.80
N LYS A 44 2.64 -1.19 10.01
CA LYS A 44 3.29 -2.05 10.99
C LYS A 44 2.96 -1.58 12.39
N HIS A 45 2.66 -2.51 13.29
CA HIS A 45 2.26 -2.20 14.68
C HIS A 45 1.10 -1.19 14.74
N VAL A 46 0.13 -1.34 13.84
CA VAL A 46 -1.05 -0.45 13.77
C VAL A 46 -0.72 1.00 13.38
N THR A 47 0.51 1.26 12.92
CA THR A 47 0.94 2.59 12.44
C THR A 47 1.36 2.55 10.96
N PRO A 48 1.12 3.62 10.19
CA PRO A 48 1.57 3.70 8.81
C PRO A 48 3.09 3.88 8.79
N ALA A 49 3.79 2.87 8.29
CA ALA A 49 5.23 2.95 8.07
C ALA A 49 5.59 3.54 6.70
N GLY A 50 4.61 3.61 5.80
CA GLY A 50 4.69 4.37 4.55
C GLY A 50 3.32 4.51 3.90
N ALA A 51 3.08 5.63 3.22
CA ALA A 51 1.88 5.85 2.41
C ALA A 51 2.26 6.67 1.18
N ALA A 52 1.65 6.36 0.04
CA ALA A 52 2.01 6.98 -1.22
C ALA A 52 0.88 6.93 -2.24
N ILE A 53 0.90 7.91 -3.14
CA ILE A 53 0.12 7.93 -4.38
C ILE A 53 0.94 7.37 -5.54
N GLY A 54 0.23 6.91 -6.56
CA GLY A 54 0.77 6.13 -7.68
C GLY A 54 1.49 6.93 -8.74
N THR A 55 2.15 8.05 -8.42
CA THR A 55 2.88 8.82 -9.43
C THR A 55 4.02 7.99 -10.04
N PRO A 56 4.33 8.18 -11.34
CA PRO A 56 5.42 7.46 -12.00
C PRO A 56 6.73 7.52 -11.21
N LEU A 57 7.45 6.40 -11.18
CA LEU A 57 8.73 6.29 -10.48
C LEU A 57 9.87 6.75 -11.39
N THR A 58 10.79 7.51 -10.82
CA THR A 58 12.08 7.80 -11.46
C THR A 58 13.01 6.59 -11.41
N ALA A 59 14.02 6.54 -12.29
CA ALA A 59 15.00 5.45 -12.27
C ALA A 59 15.76 5.33 -10.94
N ALA A 60 15.96 6.45 -10.22
CA ALA A 60 16.57 6.45 -8.89
C ALA A 60 15.62 5.85 -7.83
N GLU A 61 14.35 6.25 -7.83
CA GLU A 61 13.33 5.67 -6.94
C GLU A 61 13.14 4.18 -7.20
N SER A 62 13.03 3.74 -8.45
CA SER A 62 12.86 2.33 -8.78
C SER A 62 14.02 1.47 -8.29
N ARG A 63 15.26 1.98 -8.37
CA ARG A 63 16.43 1.31 -7.77
C ARG A 63 16.36 1.30 -6.25
N SER A 64 16.04 2.43 -5.63
CA SER A 64 15.93 2.56 -4.18
C SER A 64 14.83 1.67 -3.58
N TYR A 65 13.75 1.46 -4.31
CA TYR A 65 12.60 0.66 -3.88
C TYR A 65 12.69 -0.80 -4.31
N MET A 66 13.81 -1.22 -4.91
CA MET A 66 14.07 -2.60 -5.34
C MET A 66 13.02 -3.12 -6.34
N VAL A 67 12.58 -2.26 -7.27
CA VAL A 67 11.59 -2.59 -8.33
C VAL A 67 12.10 -2.25 -9.73
N SER A 68 13.42 -2.12 -9.90
CA SER A 68 14.04 -1.77 -11.18
C SER A 68 13.89 -2.84 -12.26
N ASP A 69 13.67 -4.09 -11.85
CA ASP A 69 13.43 -5.26 -12.68
C ASP A 69 11.95 -5.43 -13.07
N LEU A 70 11.04 -4.70 -12.43
CA LEU A 70 9.60 -4.76 -12.70
C LEU A 70 9.18 -3.76 -13.79
N ALA A 71 8.31 -4.20 -14.69
CA ALA A 71 7.75 -3.36 -15.75
C ALA A 71 6.64 -2.43 -15.19
N ILE A 72 7.02 -1.44 -14.38
CA ILE A 72 6.11 -0.39 -13.88
C ILE A 72 6.04 0.73 -14.91
N SER A 73 4.83 1.10 -15.34
CA SER A 73 4.63 2.17 -16.33
C SER A 73 5.20 3.49 -15.82
N ALA A 74 6.19 4.03 -16.54
CA ALA A 74 6.77 5.34 -16.27
C ALA A 74 5.92 6.51 -16.80
N LYS A 75 4.81 6.22 -17.49
CA LYS A 75 4.00 7.23 -18.18
C LYS A 75 2.68 7.55 -17.50
N GLN A 76 2.17 6.65 -16.67
CA GLN A 76 0.85 6.79 -16.07
C GLN A 76 0.89 6.44 -14.59
N PRO A 77 0.01 7.05 -13.79
CA PRO A 77 -0.07 6.70 -12.39
C PRO A 77 -0.59 5.28 -12.23
N THR A 78 0.12 4.45 -11.45
CA THR A 78 -0.23 3.05 -11.23
C THR A 78 -0.23 2.69 -9.76
N LEU A 79 -1.06 1.70 -9.40
CA LEU A 79 -1.06 1.18 -8.04
C LEU A 79 0.26 0.49 -7.68
N ALA A 80 0.92 -0.14 -8.67
CA ALA A 80 2.25 -0.72 -8.51
C ALA A 80 3.27 0.35 -8.07
N ALA A 81 3.25 1.55 -8.68
CA ALA A 81 4.10 2.66 -8.26
C ALA A 81 3.78 3.14 -6.83
N ALA A 82 2.49 3.23 -6.48
CA ALA A 82 2.07 3.60 -5.12
C ALA A 82 2.59 2.59 -4.09
N CYS A 83 2.45 1.30 -4.40
CA CYS A 83 2.89 0.19 -3.56
C CYS A 83 4.42 0.20 -3.37
N ALA A 84 5.17 0.32 -4.46
CA ALA A 84 6.62 0.39 -4.43
C ALA A 84 7.11 1.57 -3.58
N ARG A 85 6.48 2.74 -3.70
CA ARG A 85 6.83 3.92 -2.91
C ARG A 85 6.45 3.78 -1.43
N ALA A 86 5.27 3.25 -1.12
CA ALA A 86 4.84 3.01 0.26
C ALA A 86 5.74 1.99 0.98
N LYS A 87 6.17 0.94 0.27
CA LYS A 87 7.13 -0.05 0.79
C LYS A 87 8.55 0.46 0.82
N GLY A 88 8.95 1.27 -0.15
CA GLY A 88 10.27 1.89 -0.20
C GLY A 88 10.57 2.75 1.03
N GLN A 89 9.58 3.52 1.48
CA GLN A 89 9.66 4.26 2.75
C GLN A 89 9.87 3.31 3.95
N PHE A 90 9.16 2.18 3.96
CA PHE A 90 9.29 1.16 5.00
C PHE A 90 10.70 0.54 5.04
N TYR A 91 11.27 0.12 3.90
CA TYR A 91 12.60 -0.50 3.85
C TYR A 91 13.72 0.43 4.34
N ASN A 92 13.60 1.73 4.07
CA ASN A 92 14.52 2.74 4.61
C ASN A 92 14.34 2.96 6.13
N SER A 93 13.20 2.56 6.70
CA SER A 93 12.87 2.77 8.12
C SER A 93 13.11 1.58 9.05
N GLN A 94 13.08 0.31 8.59
CA GLN A 94 13.51 -0.88 9.36
C GLN A 94 13.37 -2.23 8.59
N ARG A 95 14.29 -3.17 8.87
CA ARG A 95 14.37 -4.53 8.31
C ARG A 95 13.37 -5.46 9.05
N TRP A 96 12.52 -6.19 8.30
CA TRP A 96 11.66 -7.34 8.70
C TRP A 96 10.15 -7.13 9.01
N HIS A 97 9.35 -7.88 8.22
CA HIS A 97 8.02 -8.53 8.37
C HIS A 97 6.64 -7.80 8.42
N THR A 98 5.69 -8.48 7.72
CA THR A 98 4.24 -8.35 7.45
C THR A 98 3.71 -7.17 6.62
N GLN A 99 3.01 -7.46 5.53
CA GLN A 99 2.47 -6.49 4.56
C GLN A 99 0.98 -6.75 4.33
N VAL A 100 0.17 -5.68 4.39
CA VAL A 100 -1.24 -5.71 3.97
C VAL A 100 -1.40 -4.77 2.78
N LEU A 101 -1.81 -5.32 1.62
CA LEU A 101 -2.05 -4.57 0.40
C LEU A 101 -3.56 -4.38 0.22
N PHE A 102 -4.01 -3.14 0.14
CA PHE A 102 -5.39 -2.80 -0.21
C PHE A 102 -5.43 -2.29 -1.64
N GLU A 103 -6.09 -3.04 -2.53
CA GLU A 103 -6.62 -2.50 -3.77
C GLU A 103 -8.05 -2.01 -3.50
N GLY A 104 -8.29 -0.71 -3.65
CA GLY A 104 -9.65 -0.16 -3.63
C GLY A 104 -10.28 -0.30 -5.00
N ASN A 105 -11.37 -1.07 -5.10
CA ASN A 105 -12.36 -0.90 -6.17
C ASN A 105 -12.96 0.51 -6.09
#